data_AF-A0A4R4QPC0-F1
#
_entry.id   AF-A0A4R4QPC0-F1
#
_cell.length_a   1.000
_cell.length_b   1.000
_cell.length_c   1.000
_cell.angle_alpha   90.00
_cell.angle_beta   90.00
_cell.angle_gamma   90.00
#
_symmetry.space_group_name_H-M   'P 1'
#
loop_
_entity.id
_entity.type
_entity.pdbx_description
1 polymer ?
#
loop_
_entity_poly.entity_id
_entity_poly.type
_entity_poly.pdbx_seq_one_letter_code
_entity_poly.pdbx_strand_id
1 'polypeptide(L)'
;MTAVPAAELTTDSVDWTLTLPAHGSASLVLTVDAGRPAPALDASPPVPHAARDDLARCVRRGLADLDALRVTVPGLPHGADVPAAGAPWFLTLFGRDSLISSLFALPYRPEFAAGTLRALGACLGSRHDPASVEEPGKVVHELRFGELATLGDVPYRRYYGTVDATPLFLALLAEYHELTGDDALVKGLEGPARAAAGWVCGQLDRHGYLTYRTDGPGLVHQCWKDSADSIAFRDGTPAAGRIAVSEAQGYAFRGLLGTARLAERMWGDTGWAGELATRARALRARFADDFCSPDGFVALALDGEGRAVDALASNAGHVLWSGILADDWASAVARRLAEADFFSGWGVRTLAEGQAPYHPTGAECGPTTPHSRWPVLSPPAGGLTRRGSRRVCSPQRRIQTIGCRRCSPGWPALGARVLYRTRIPARHRRGRPRLHWSC
;
A
#
# COMPACT_ATOMS: atom_id res chain seq x y z
N MET A 1 -13.70 -3.77 -52.76
CA MET A 1 -14.66 -4.28 -51.77
C MET A 1 -13.89 -4.96 -50.65
N THR A 2 -13.72 -4.29 -49.52
CA THR A 2 -13.20 -4.90 -48.29
C THR A 2 -14.37 -5.61 -47.61
N ALA A 3 -14.74 -6.78 -48.12
CA ALA A 3 -15.72 -7.63 -47.43
C ALA A 3 -14.99 -8.31 -46.27
N VAL A 4 -15.36 -7.96 -45.04
CA VAL A 4 -14.93 -8.68 -43.85
C VAL A 4 -15.85 -9.90 -43.75
N PRO A 5 -15.38 -11.15 -43.99
CA PRO A 5 -16.21 -12.31 -43.68
C PRO A 5 -16.50 -12.30 -42.18
N ALA A 6 -17.76 -12.56 -41.81
CA ALA A 6 -18.16 -12.63 -40.41
C ALA A 6 -17.30 -13.71 -39.70
N ALA A 7 -16.64 -13.31 -38.62
CA ALA A 7 -15.91 -14.22 -37.75
C ALA A 7 -16.89 -14.92 -36.81
N GLU A 8 -16.69 -16.19 -36.55
CA GLU A 8 -17.28 -16.81 -35.35
C GLU A 8 -16.33 -16.58 -34.18
N LEU A 9 -16.84 -15.93 -33.13
CA LEU A 9 -16.12 -15.64 -31.89
C LEU A 9 -16.57 -16.63 -30.82
N THR A 10 -15.63 -17.33 -30.21
CA THR A 10 -15.86 -18.10 -28.97
C THR A 10 -15.04 -17.50 -27.83
N THR A 11 -15.18 -18.04 -26.62
CA THR A 11 -14.41 -17.62 -25.45
C THR A 11 -12.89 -17.73 -25.68
N ASP A 12 -12.45 -18.74 -26.45
CA ASP A 12 -11.05 -19.12 -26.56
C ASP A 12 -10.53 -19.14 -28.02
N SER A 13 -11.37 -18.81 -29.01
CA SER A 13 -10.99 -18.84 -30.43
C SER A 13 -11.74 -17.82 -31.27
N VAL A 14 -11.13 -17.46 -32.40
CA VAL A 14 -11.80 -16.73 -33.47
C VAL A 14 -11.60 -17.49 -34.79
N ASP A 15 -12.70 -17.84 -35.44
CA ASP A 15 -12.72 -18.68 -36.64
C ASP A 15 -13.23 -17.92 -37.86
N TRP A 16 -12.56 -18.10 -39.01
CA TRP A 16 -12.96 -17.56 -40.31
C TRP A 16 -12.88 -18.63 -41.40
N THR A 17 -13.80 -18.56 -42.37
CA THR A 17 -13.72 -19.33 -43.61
C THR A 17 -13.44 -18.39 -44.79
N LEU A 18 -12.35 -18.63 -45.50
CA LEU A 18 -11.94 -17.87 -46.69
C LEU A 18 -11.94 -18.79 -47.91
N THR A 19 -12.64 -18.40 -48.97
CA THR A 19 -12.57 -19.10 -50.27
C THR A 19 -11.49 -18.46 -51.13
N LEU A 20 -10.46 -19.22 -51.49
CA LEU A 20 -9.38 -18.77 -52.38
C LEU A 20 -9.49 -19.45 -53.74
N PRO A 21 -9.42 -18.71 -54.85
CA PRO A 21 -9.30 -19.31 -56.18
C PRO A 21 -7.92 -19.99 -56.36
N ALA A 22 -7.79 -20.85 -57.36
CA ALA A 22 -6.51 -21.47 -57.71
C ALA A 22 -5.45 -20.39 -57.97
N HIS A 23 -4.27 -20.53 -57.35
CA HIS A 23 -3.17 -19.55 -57.34
C HIS A 23 -3.49 -18.19 -56.69
N GLY A 24 -4.63 -18.05 -56.00
CA GLY A 24 -4.97 -16.87 -55.23
C GLY A 24 -4.18 -16.76 -53.92
N SER A 25 -4.08 -15.53 -53.39
CA SER A 25 -3.55 -15.28 -52.05
C SER A 25 -4.48 -14.34 -51.30
N ALA A 26 -4.55 -14.51 -49.98
CA ALA A 26 -5.20 -13.56 -49.07
C ALA A 26 -4.26 -13.18 -47.94
N SER A 27 -4.47 -12.00 -47.38
CA SER A 27 -3.82 -11.53 -46.16
C SER A 27 -4.89 -11.20 -45.14
N LEU A 28 -4.80 -11.82 -43.97
CA LEU A 28 -5.65 -11.50 -42.82
C LEU A 28 -4.86 -10.56 -41.92
N VAL A 29 -5.49 -9.45 -41.51
CA VAL A 29 -4.94 -8.53 -40.50
C VAL A 29 -5.89 -8.57 -39.32
N LEU A 30 -5.37 -9.03 -38.19
CA LEU A 30 -6.09 -9.11 -36.92
C LEU A 30 -5.67 -7.91 -36.07
N THR A 31 -6.65 -7.13 -35.62
CA THR A 31 -6.43 -6.11 -34.59
C THR A 31 -7.17 -6.58 -33.36
N VAL A 32 -6.43 -6.99 -32.34
CA VAL A 32 -6.97 -7.37 -31.03
C VAL A 32 -6.83 -6.16 -30.11
N ASP A 33 -7.95 -5.67 -29.59
CA ASP A 33 -7.95 -4.63 -28.56
C ASP A 33 -8.19 -5.32 -27.21
N ALA A 34 -7.10 -5.72 -26.56
CA ALA A 34 -7.14 -6.34 -25.24
C ALA A 34 -7.28 -5.26 -24.16
N GLY A 35 -8.44 -4.60 -24.13
CA GLY A 35 -8.84 -3.82 -22.97
C GLY A 35 -9.49 -4.76 -21.97
N ARG A 36 -8.91 -4.94 -20.78
CA ARG A 36 -9.71 -5.34 -19.63
C ARG A 36 -10.61 -4.12 -19.37
N PRO A 37 -11.95 -4.19 -19.52
CA PRO A 37 -12.75 -3.12 -18.93
C PRO A 37 -12.41 -3.16 -17.45
N ALA A 38 -11.64 -2.19 -16.97
CA ALA A 38 -11.56 -1.94 -15.54
C ALA A 38 -13.03 -1.85 -15.10
N PRO A 39 -13.48 -2.67 -14.13
CA PRO A 39 -14.86 -2.59 -13.70
C PRO A 39 -15.13 -1.12 -13.39
N ALA A 40 -16.03 -0.52 -14.17
CA ALA A 40 -16.39 0.87 -13.99
C ALA A 40 -16.92 0.95 -12.56
N LEU A 41 -16.27 1.77 -11.74
CA LEU A 41 -16.86 2.11 -10.47
C LEU A 41 -18.03 3.03 -10.79
N ASP A 42 -19.24 2.48 -10.75
CA ASP A 42 -20.49 3.20 -11.00
C ASP A 42 -20.70 4.36 -10.00
N ALA A 43 -19.87 4.46 -8.96
CA ALA A 43 -19.85 5.59 -8.05
C ALA A 43 -18.82 6.64 -8.51
N SER A 44 -19.32 7.76 -9.05
CA SER A 44 -18.56 9.02 -8.99
C SER A 44 -18.31 9.32 -7.50
N PRO A 45 -17.05 9.28 -7.04
CA PRO A 45 -16.76 9.51 -5.64
C PRO A 45 -17.20 10.93 -5.27
N PRO A 46 -17.59 11.18 -4.02
CA PRO A 46 -17.75 12.55 -3.54
C PRO A 46 -16.41 13.25 -3.66
N VAL A 47 -16.21 14.00 -4.75
CA VAL A 47 -15.04 14.87 -4.89
C VAL A 47 -15.21 15.96 -3.84
N PRO A 48 -14.19 16.24 -3.00
CA PRO A 48 -14.29 17.34 -2.07
C PRO A 48 -14.67 18.60 -2.84
N HIS A 49 -15.57 19.42 -2.29
CA HIS A 49 -15.74 20.80 -2.77
C HIS A 49 -14.42 21.54 -2.54
N ALA A 50 -13.47 21.35 -3.45
CA ALA A 50 -12.26 22.12 -3.49
C ALA A 50 -12.67 23.52 -3.92
N ALA A 51 -12.28 24.55 -3.17
CA ALA A 51 -12.54 25.94 -3.50
C ALA A 51 -11.88 26.38 -4.82
N ARG A 52 -11.14 25.49 -5.50
CA ARG A 52 -10.41 25.73 -6.75
C ARG A 52 -10.51 24.50 -7.67
N ASP A 53 -10.79 24.75 -8.94
CA ASP A 53 -10.99 23.71 -9.97
C ASP A 53 -9.76 22.87 -10.28
N ASP A 54 -8.56 23.39 -9.98
CA ASP A 54 -7.27 22.74 -10.20
C ASP A 54 -7.05 21.57 -9.24
N LEU A 55 -7.33 21.75 -7.94
CA LEU A 55 -7.24 20.68 -6.94
C LEU A 55 -8.27 19.57 -7.21
N ALA A 56 -9.51 19.94 -7.56
CA ALA A 56 -10.53 18.97 -7.93
C ALA A 56 -10.12 18.14 -9.17
N ARG A 57 -9.41 18.76 -10.12
CA ARG A 57 -8.85 18.06 -11.28
C ARG A 57 -7.73 17.10 -10.89
N CYS A 58 -6.81 17.52 -10.02
CA CYS A 58 -5.75 16.65 -9.50
C CYS A 58 -6.31 15.44 -8.75
N VAL A 59 -7.31 15.62 -7.90
CA VAL A 59 -7.99 14.52 -7.19
C VAL A 59 -8.63 13.56 -8.17
N ARG A 60 -9.44 14.06 -9.13
CA ARG A 60 -10.06 13.20 -10.15
C ARG A 60 -9.03 12.42 -10.96
N ARG A 61 -7.94 13.08 -11.34
CA ARG A 61 -6.86 12.42 -12.10
C ARG A 61 -6.18 11.34 -11.26
N GLY A 62 -5.84 11.63 -10.00
CA GLY A 62 -5.24 10.65 -9.10
C GLY A 62 -6.13 9.44 -8.84
N LEU A 63 -7.44 9.64 -8.69
CA LEU A 63 -8.39 8.53 -8.56
C LEU A 63 -8.46 7.68 -9.84
N ALA A 64 -8.48 8.30 -11.02
CA ALA A 64 -8.44 7.58 -12.29
C ALA A 64 -7.11 6.82 -12.49
N ASP A 65 -5.98 7.40 -12.08
CA ASP A 65 -4.67 6.73 -12.12
C ASP A 65 -4.62 5.54 -11.15
N LEU A 66 -5.23 5.66 -9.96
CA LEU A 66 -5.36 4.55 -9.02
C LEU A 66 -6.26 3.44 -9.56
N ASP A 67 -7.37 3.79 -10.21
CA ASP A 67 -8.25 2.84 -10.90
C ASP A 67 -7.51 2.09 -12.02
N ALA A 68 -6.59 2.76 -12.73
CA ALA A 68 -5.72 2.13 -13.73
C ALA A 68 -4.65 1.20 -13.13
N LEU A 69 -4.30 1.37 -11.85
CA LEU A 69 -3.40 0.48 -11.09
C LEU A 69 -4.13 -0.68 -10.41
N ARG A 70 -5.44 -0.84 -10.62
CA ARG A 70 -6.20 -1.96 -10.07
C ARG A 70 -5.69 -3.29 -10.65
N VAL A 71 -5.33 -4.21 -9.76
CA VAL A 71 -4.95 -5.58 -10.11
C VAL A 71 -5.85 -6.57 -9.40
N THR A 72 -6.40 -7.51 -10.17
CA THR A 72 -7.01 -8.72 -9.61
C THR A 72 -5.91 -9.71 -9.33
N VAL A 73 -5.83 -10.20 -8.10
CA VAL A 73 -4.79 -11.13 -7.68
C VAL A 73 -5.17 -12.57 -8.07
N PRO A 74 -4.43 -13.26 -8.94
CA PRO A 74 -4.75 -14.62 -9.36
C PRO A 74 -4.84 -15.60 -8.18
N GLY A 75 -5.84 -16.50 -8.20
CA GLY A 75 -6.01 -17.55 -7.20
C GLY A 75 -6.56 -17.08 -5.84
N LEU A 76 -6.96 -15.80 -5.72
CA LEU A 76 -7.60 -15.26 -4.51
C LEU A 76 -9.13 -15.15 -4.65
N PRO A 77 -9.87 -14.98 -3.54
CA PRO A 77 -11.33 -14.89 -3.57
C PRO A 77 -11.87 -13.81 -4.51
N HIS A 78 -13.10 -13.99 -4.98
CA HIS A 78 -13.77 -12.97 -5.79
C HIS A 78 -13.85 -11.62 -5.04
N GLY A 79 -13.67 -10.51 -5.77
CA GLY A 79 -13.64 -9.17 -5.20
C GLY A 79 -12.35 -8.82 -4.44
N ALA A 80 -11.26 -9.58 -4.63
CA ALA A 80 -9.91 -9.27 -4.15
C ALA A 80 -9.15 -8.38 -5.16
N ASP A 81 -9.75 -7.27 -5.55
CA ASP A 81 -9.12 -6.27 -6.41
C ASP A 81 -8.35 -5.26 -5.53
N VAL A 82 -7.05 -5.14 -5.77
CA VAL A 82 -6.16 -4.32 -4.94
C VAL A 82 -5.49 -3.23 -5.78
N PRO A 83 -5.10 -2.10 -5.18
CA PRO A 83 -4.23 -1.15 -5.86
C PRO A 83 -2.81 -1.73 -5.92
N ALA A 84 -2.24 -1.84 -7.12
CA ALA A 84 -0.85 -2.24 -7.29
C ALA A 84 0.12 -1.18 -6.73
N ALA A 85 1.31 -1.62 -6.31
CA ALA A 85 2.35 -0.72 -5.80
C ALA A 85 2.93 0.22 -6.87
N GLY A 86 2.91 -0.19 -8.15
CA GLY A 86 3.31 0.69 -9.24
C GLY A 86 3.63 -0.01 -10.56
N ALA A 87 3.44 0.71 -11.65
CA ALA A 87 3.80 0.25 -12.98
C ALA A 87 5.27 0.60 -13.33
N PRO A 88 5.94 -0.20 -14.18
CA PRO A 88 5.50 -1.49 -14.72
C PRO A 88 5.88 -2.69 -13.82
N TRP A 89 6.83 -2.52 -12.90
CA TRP A 89 7.52 -3.62 -12.22
C TRP A 89 6.83 -4.16 -10.97
N PHE A 90 5.84 -3.43 -10.43
CA PHE A 90 5.17 -3.73 -9.17
C PHE A 90 3.65 -3.88 -9.35
N LEU A 91 3.22 -4.35 -10.53
CA LEU A 91 1.83 -4.66 -10.88
C LEU A 91 1.36 -6.00 -10.27
N THR A 92 1.46 -6.11 -8.96
CA THR A 92 1.02 -7.29 -8.19
C THR A 92 0.62 -6.89 -6.77
N LEU A 93 0.23 -7.85 -5.95
CA LEU A 93 -0.09 -7.63 -4.54
C LEU A 93 1.20 -7.37 -3.73
N PHE A 94 1.37 -6.11 -3.32
CA PHE A 94 2.27 -5.69 -2.24
C PHE A 94 1.42 -5.32 -1.03
N GLY A 95 1.57 -6.05 0.08
CA GLY A 95 0.65 -5.96 1.20
C GLY A 95 0.65 -4.57 1.83
N ARG A 96 1.82 -4.08 2.24
CA ARG A 96 1.99 -2.75 2.83
C ARG A 96 1.48 -1.63 1.91
N ASP A 97 1.90 -1.63 0.66
CA ASP A 97 1.54 -0.62 -0.34
C ASP A 97 0.04 -0.60 -0.62
N SER A 98 -0.57 -1.78 -0.72
CA SER A 98 -2.02 -1.92 -0.89
C SER A 98 -2.78 -1.39 0.33
N LEU A 99 -2.29 -1.67 1.55
CA LEU A 99 -2.89 -1.20 2.79
C LEU A 99 -2.83 0.33 2.92
N ILE A 100 -1.66 0.92 2.70
CA ILE A 100 -1.48 2.38 2.81
C ILE A 100 -2.27 3.10 1.72
N SER A 101 -2.19 2.62 0.47
CA SER A 101 -2.96 3.20 -0.65
C SER A 101 -4.47 3.12 -0.40
N SER A 102 -4.94 1.98 0.14
CA SER A 102 -6.34 1.81 0.51
C SER A 102 -6.75 2.72 1.66
N LEU A 103 -5.91 2.92 2.69
CA LEU A 103 -6.17 3.89 3.76
C LEU A 103 -6.33 5.32 3.22
N PHE A 104 -5.50 5.72 2.26
CA PHE A 104 -5.57 7.07 1.67
C PHE A 104 -6.81 7.24 0.78
N ALA A 105 -7.13 6.20 0.02
CA ALA A 105 -8.25 6.20 -0.90
C ALA A 105 -9.59 5.89 -0.20
N LEU A 106 -9.58 5.43 1.06
CA LEU A 106 -10.75 4.91 1.78
C LEU A 106 -12.01 5.81 1.68
N PRO A 107 -11.93 7.15 1.84
CA PRO A 107 -13.10 8.03 1.70
C PRO A 107 -13.70 8.11 0.28
N TYR A 108 -12.95 7.70 -0.73
CA TYR A 108 -13.28 7.85 -2.15
C TYR A 108 -13.47 6.52 -2.88
N ARG A 109 -12.77 5.48 -2.42
CA ARG A 109 -12.66 4.15 -3.04
C ARG A 109 -12.61 3.05 -1.95
N PRO A 110 -13.64 2.92 -1.11
CA PRO A 110 -13.67 1.90 -0.05
C PRO A 110 -13.56 0.46 -0.59
N GLU A 111 -13.91 0.23 -1.85
CA GLU A 111 -13.74 -1.04 -2.55
C GLU A 111 -12.28 -1.52 -2.61
N PHE A 112 -11.30 -0.61 -2.70
CA PHE A 112 -9.88 -1.01 -2.63
C PHE A 112 -9.50 -1.53 -1.26
N ALA A 113 -10.05 -0.94 -0.20
CA ALA A 113 -9.88 -1.44 1.15
C ALA A 113 -10.53 -2.81 1.31
N ALA A 114 -11.76 -2.98 0.85
CA ALA A 114 -12.46 -4.27 0.91
C ALA A 114 -11.70 -5.38 0.16
N GLY A 115 -11.22 -5.08 -1.06
CA GLY A 115 -10.44 -6.04 -1.85
C GLY A 115 -9.09 -6.37 -1.23
N THR A 116 -8.38 -5.36 -0.73
CA THR A 116 -7.10 -5.53 -0.03
C THR A 116 -7.26 -6.39 1.24
N LEU A 117 -8.30 -6.13 2.05
CA LEU A 117 -8.59 -6.91 3.25
C LEU A 117 -8.90 -8.38 2.93
N ARG A 118 -9.68 -8.66 1.88
CA ARG A 118 -9.94 -10.03 1.42
C ARG A 118 -8.66 -10.71 0.91
N ALA A 119 -7.89 -10.02 0.08
CA ALA A 119 -6.67 -10.54 -0.51
C ALA A 119 -5.64 -10.92 0.57
N LEU A 120 -5.37 -10.00 1.50
CA LEU A 120 -4.37 -10.20 2.54
C LEU A 120 -4.85 -11.16 3.63
N GLY A 121 -6.15 -11.16 3.96
CA GLY A 121 -6.74 -12.13 4.88
C GLY A 121 -6.61 -13.57 4.38
N ALA A 122 -6.69 -13.79 3.06
CA ALA A 122 -6.47 -15.10 2.44
C ALA A 122 -4.99 -15.51 2.31
N CYS A 123 -4.08 -14.55 2.50
CA CYS A 123 -2.63 -14.71 2.29
C CYS A 123 -1.82 -14.53 3.58
N LEU A 124 -2.45 -14.63 4.76
CA LEU A 124 -1.72 -14.61 6.02
C LEU A 124 -0.75 -15.79 6.10
N GLY A 125 0.41 -15.55 6.70
CA GLY A 125 1.36 -16.60 7.01
C GLY A 125 0.72 -17.67 7.89
N SER A 126 1.01 -18.94 7.61
CA SER A 126 0.41 -20.08 8.33
C SER A 126 1.45 -20.99 8.98
N ARG A 127 2.74 -20.72 8.74
CA ARG A 127 3.87 -21.51 9.25
C ARG A 127 5.03 -20.60 9.63
N HIS A 128 6.03 -21.17 10.30
CA HIS A 128 7.30 -20.50 10.53
C HIS A 128 8.27 -20.94 9.43
N ASP A 129 8.64 -20.02 8.55
CA ASP A 129 9.64 -20.25 7.50
C ASP A 129 10.62 -19.07 7.47
N PRO A 130 11.85 -19.27 7.99
CA PRO A 130 12.85 -18.21 8.04
C PRO A 130 13.18 -17.63 6.66
N ALA A 131 13.22 -18.45 5.59
CA ALA A 131 13.67 -18.00 4.26
C ALA A 131 12.72 -16.97 3.63
N SER A 132 11.41 -17.17 3.82
CA SER A 132 10.37 -16.23 3.39
C SER A 132 9.99 -15.23 4.48
N VAL A 133 10.58 -15.34 5.68
CA VAL A 133 10.24 -14.57 6.89
C VAL A 133 8.76 -14.76 7.30
N GLU A 134 8.18 -15.91 6.95
CA GLU A 134 6.80 -16.25 7.26
C GLU A 134 6.65 -16.57 8.74
N GLU A 135 5.64 -15.99 9.36
CA GLU A 135 5.20 -16.30 10.72
C GLU A 135 3.67 -16.44 10.72
N PRO A 136 3.07 -17.30 11.55
CA PRO A 136 1.62 -17.43 11.65
C PRO A 136 0.94 -16.08 11.96
N GLY A 137 -0.02 -15.70 11.14
CA GLY A 137 -0.77 -14.45 11.25
C GLY A 137 -0.10 -13.22 10.63
N LYS A 138 1.15 -13.34 10.14
CA LYS A 138 1.86 -12.22 9.51
C LYS A 138 1.32 -11.96 8.10
N VAL A 139 1.13 -10.69 7.75
CA VAL A 139 0.70 -10.28 6.41
C VAL A 139 1.88 -10.35 5.43
N VAL A 140 1.61 -10.78 4.20
CA VAL A 140 2.61 -10.87 3.13
C VAL A 140 3.15 -9.49 2.73
N HIS A 141 4.47 -9.39 2.51
CA HIS A 141 5.10 -8.20 1.92
C HIS A 141 4.75 -8.11 0.44
N GLU A 142 5.06 -9.17 -0.32
CA GLU A 142 4.73 -9.25 -1.74
C GLU A 142 4.40 -10.69 -2.18
N LEU A 143 3.50 -10.77 -3.15
CA LEU A 143 3.08 -12.00 -3.81
C LEU A 143 3.32 -11.85 -5.31
N ARG A 144 4.22 -12.64 -5.88
CA ARG A 144 4.50 -12.65 -7.32
C ARG A 144 4.05 -13.95 -7.97
N PHE A 145 3.46 -13.80 -9.16
CA PHE A 145 3.08 -14.89 -10.04
C PHE A 145 4.01 -14.86 -11.26
N GLY A 146 4.60 -16.01 -11.61
CA GLY A 146 5.53 -16.12 -12.74
C GLY A 146 6.44 -17.34 -12.61
N GLU A 147 7.10 -17.73 -13.71
CA GLU A 147 7.94 -18.93 -13.76
C GLU A 147 9.07 -18.89 -12.72
N LEU A 148 9.80 -17.78 -12.63
CA LEU A 148 10.89 -17.62 -11.64
C LEU A 148 10.41 -17.72 -10.19
N ALA A 149 9.22 -17.17 -9.88
CA ALA A 149 8.61 -17.31 -8.56
C ALA A 149 8.09 -18.74 -8.33
N THR A 150 7.58 -19.40 -9.37
CA THR A 150 7.02 -20.75 -9.30
C THR A 150 8.12 -21.80 -9.15
N LEU A 151 9.27 -21.60 -9.79
CA LEU A 151 10.46 -22.44 -9.72
C LEU A 151 11.33 -22.19 -8.48
N GLY A 152 11.07 -21.10 -7.74
CA GLY A 152 11.80 -20.76 -6.51
C GLY A 152 13.11 -20.00 -6.74
N ASP A 153 13.39 -19.57 -7.97
CA ASP A 153 14.58 -18.79 -8.33
C ASP A 153 14.57 -17.38 -7.71
N VAL A 154 13.39 -16.88 -7.31
CA VAL A 154 13.22 -15.68 -6.48
C VAL A 154 12.30 -15.96 -5.29
N PRO A 155 12.59 -15.42 -4.09
CA PRO A 155 11.81 -15.71 -2.88
C PRO A 155 10.40 -15.11 -2.89
N TYR A 156 10.06 -14.32 -3.91
CA TYR A 156 8.84 -13.50 -3.99
C TYR A 156 7.58 -14.27 -4.37
N ARG A 157 7.62 -15.61 -4.43
CA ARG A 157 6.38 -16.39 -4.55
C ARG A 157 5.44 -16.06 -3.40
N ARG A 158 5.98 -15.98 -2.18
CA ARG A 158 5.38 -15.40 -0.97
C ARG A 158 6.52 -14.93 -0.09
N TYR A 159 6.72 -13.62 0.00
CA TYR A 159 7.72 -13.04 0.89
C TYR A 159 7.02 -12.22 1.96
N TYR A 160 7.39 -12.40 3.23
CA TYR A 160 6.75 -11.80 4.41
C TYR A 160 7.69 -10.85 5.15
N GLY A 161 8.71 -10.30 4.49
CA GLY A 161 9.63 -9.32 5.05
C GLY A 161 9.01 -7.94 5.25
N THR A 162 7.96 -7.86 6.06
CA THR A 162 7.26 -6.63 6.44
C THR A 162 6.88 -6.69 7.92
N VAL A 163 7.33 -5.72 8.70
CA VAL A 163 7.00 -5.57 10.12
C VAL A 163 5.70 -4.77 10.30
N ASP A 164 5.37 -3.93 9.33
CA ASP A 164 4.31 -2.92 9.37
C ASP A 164 2.99 -3.35 8.70
N ALA A 165 2.99 -4.27 7.75
CA ALA A 165 1.76 -4.67 7.05
C ALA A 165 0.73 -5.33 7.99
N THR A 166 1.17 -6.19 8.92
CA THR A 166 0.24 -6.85 9.86
C THR A 166 -0.53 -5.86 10.74
N PRO A 167 0.11 -4.91 11.44
CA PRO A 167 -0.65 -3.91 12.19
C PRO A 167 -1.44 -2.94 11.29
N LEU A 168 -0.96 -2.63 10.08
CA LEU A 168 -1.72 -1.83 9.10
C LEU A 168 -2.98 -2.54 8.61
N PHE A 169 -2.98 -3.86 8.46
CA PHE A 169 -4.17 -4.66 8.14
C PHE A 169 -5.26 -4.51 9.19
N LEU A 170 -4.88 -4.60 10.48
CA LEU A 170 -5.81 -4.38 11.59
C LEU A 170 -6.36 -2.94 11.61
N ALA A 171 -5.49 -1.95 11.37
CA ALA A 171 -5.90 -0.56 11.30
C ALA A 171 -6.89 -0.33 10.14
N LEU A 172 -6.58 -0.81 8.92
CA LEU A 172 -7.47 -0.67 7.77
C LEU A 172 -8.82 -1.34 8.00
N LEU A 173 -8.86 -2.54 8.60
CA LEU A 173 -10.11 -3.23 8.89
C LEU A 173 -11.03 -2.40 9.79
N ALA A 174 -10.47 -1.78 10.84
CA ALA A 174 -11.22 -0.94 11.75
C ALA A 174 -11.67 0.38 11.11
N GLU A 175 -10.81 1.04 10.34
CA GLU A 175 -11.18 2.28 9.63
C GLU A 175 -12.24 2.01 8.54
N TYR A 176 -12.13 0.88 7.83
CA TYR A 176 -13.10 0.46 6.83
C TYR A 176 -14.48 0.27 7.46
N HIS A 177 -14.56 -0.43 8.60
CA HIS A 177 -15.81 -0.61 9.32
C HIS A 177 -16.41 0.72 9.78
N GLU A 178 -15.60 1.59 10.38
CA GLU A 178 -16.05 2.90 10.88
C GLU A 178 -16.62 3.76 9.76
N LEU A 179 -16.03 3.72 8.55
CA LEU A 179 -16.51 4.50 7.42
C LEU A 179 -17.73 3.88 6.73
N THR A 180 -17.74 2.56 6.54
CA THR A 180 -18.71 1.90 5.64
C THR A 180 -19.88 1.23 6.37
N GLY A 181 -19.70 0.84 7.64
CA GLY A 181 -20.66 0.02 8.37
C GLY A 181 -20.84 -1.39 7.78
N ASP A 182 -19.91 -1.88 6.95
CA ASP A 182 -19.99 -3.21 6.35
C ASP A 182 -19.67 -4.32 7.36
N ASP A 183 -20.69 -4.66 8.13
CA ASP A 183 -20.64 -5.70 9.15
C ASP A 183 -20.33 -7.09 8.57
N ALA A 184 -20.76 -7.37 7.34
CA ALA A 184 -20.63 -8.68 6.73
C ALA A 184 -19.16 -9.00 6.43
N LEU A 185 -18.43 -8.05 5.84
CA LEU A 185 -17.01 -8.23 5.58
C LEU A 185 -16.22 -8.38 6.90
N VAL A 186 -16.50 -7.53 7.88
CA VAL A 186 -15.77 -7.51 9.16
C VAL A 186 -15.99 -8.79 9.96
N LYS A 187 -17.21 -9.31 10.00
CA LYS A 187 -17.50 -10.63 10.61
C LYS A 187 -16.80 -11.75 9.85
N GLY A 188 -16.80 -11.70 8.52
CA GLY A 188 -16.10 -12.69 7.68
C GLY A 188 -14.57 -12.69 7.87
N LEU A 189 -13.99 -11.59 8.34
CA LEU A 189 -12.55 -11.44 8.57
C LEU A 189 -12.14 -11.61 10.04
N GLU A 190 -13.02 -12.10 10.91
CA GLU A 190 -12.69 -12.34 12.33
C GLU A 190 -11.46 -13.25 12.50
N GLY A 191 -11.45 -14.41 11.85
CA GLY A 191 -10.34 -15.37 11.91
C GLY A 191 -9.00 -14.74 11.49
N PRO A 192 -8.91 -14.13 10.29
CA PRO A 192 -7.74 -13.37 9.87
C PRO A 192 -7.31 -12.27 10.84
N ALA A 193 -8.26 -11.48 11.37
CA ALA A 193 -7.95 -10.40 12.31
C ALA A 193 -7.40 -10.94 13.64
N ARG A 194 -7.94 -12.05 14.16
CA ARG A 194 -7.42 -12.73 15.36
C ARG A 194 -6.01 -13.26 15.14
N ALA A 195 -5.74 -13.88 13.98
CA ALA A 195 -4.40 -14.36 13.65
C ALA A 195 -3.39 -13.20 13.57
N ALA A 196 -3.73 -12.11 12.87
CA ALA A 196 -2.89 -10.93 12.75
C ALA A 196 -2.65 -10.23 14.10
N ALA A 197 -3.70 -10.07 14.92
CA ALA A 197 -3.56 -9.52 16.27
C ALA A 197 -2.75 -10.43 17.19
N GLY A 198 -2.89 -11.76 17.05
CA GLY A 198 -2.05 -12.74 17.75
C GLY A 198 -0.56 -12.58 17.42
N TRP A 199 -0.24 -12.36 16.14
CA TRP A 199 1.14 -12.06 15.71
C TRP A 199 1.67 -10.77 16.36
N VAL A 200 0.90 -9.67 16.28
CA VAL A 200 1.27 -8.37 16.88
C VAL A 200 1.49 -8.51 18.39
N CYS A 201 0.56 -9.11 19.12
CA CYS A 201 0.69 -9.34 20.56
C CYS A 201 1.89 -10.22 20.88
N GLY A 202 2.14 -11.28 20.10
CA GLY A 202 3.31 -12.14 20.29
C GLY A 202 4.64 -11.42 20.12
N GLN A 203 4.75 -10.48 19.17
CA GLN A 203 5.94 -9.63 19.02
C GLN A 203 6.12 -8.69 20.23
N LEU A 204 5.03 -8.04 20.66
CA LEU A 204 5.03 -7.16 21.84
C LEU A 204 5.39 -7.91 23.12
N ASP A 205 4.89 -9.12 23.31
CA ASP A 205 5.15 -9.93 24.50
C ASP A 205 6.61 -10.44 24.52
N ARG A 206 7.20 -10.73 23.35
CA ARG A 206 8.60 -11.20 23.24
C ARG A 206 9.64 -10.10 23.31
N HIS A 207 9.34 -8.93 22.75
CA HIS A 207 10.36 -7.89 22.47
C HIS A 207 9.97 -6.51 22.99
N GLY A 208 8.77 -6.32 23.53
CA GLY A 208 8.22 -5.01 23.88
C GLY A 208 7.75 -4.19 22.67
N TYR A 209 8.31 -4.47 21.49
CA TYR A 209 8.07 -3.77 20.23
C TYR A 209 7.94 -4.75 19.06
N LEU A 210 7.38 -4.28 17.97
CA LEU A 210 7.46 -4.96 16.68
C LEU A 210 8.87 -4.74 16.12
N THR A 211 9.58 -5.83 15.84
CA THR A 211 10.99 -5.76 15.43
C THR A 211 11.28 -6.60 14.20
N TYR A 212 12.35 -6.26 13.49
CA TYR A 212 12.94 -7.10 12.45
C TYR A 212 14.46 -7.10 12.57
N ARG A 213 15.13 -8.03 11.88
CA ARG A 213 16.60 -8.15 11.89
C ARG A 213 17.18 -7.64 10.57
N THR A 214 18.28 -6.89 10.63
CA THR A 214 19.00 -6.40 9.45
C THR A 214 19.88 -7.46 8.78
N ASP A 215 20.16 -8.56 9.46
CA ASP A 215 20.95 -9.70 8.98
C ASP A 215 20.06 -10.91 8.62
N GLY A 216 18.75 -10.69 8.48
CA GLY A 216 17.80 -11.70 8.04
C GLY A 216 17.77 -11.87 6.51
N PRO A 217 17.04 -12.88 6.02
CA PRO A 217 16.90 -13.09 4.58
C PRO A 217 16.00 -12.06 3.91
N GLY A 218 16.34 -11.72 2.67
CA GLY A 218 15.62 -10.75 1.84
C GLY A 218 16.04 -9.31 2.11
N LEU A 219 15.07 -8.42 2.34
CA LEU A 219 15.30 -6.99 2.57
C LEU A 219 16.02 -6.74 3.89
N VAL A 220 17.00 -5.84 3.88
CA VAL A 220 17.73 -5.36 5.07
C VAL A 220 16.76 -4.66 6.04
N HIS A 221 15.85 -3.86 5.50
CA HIS A 221 14.80 -3.22 6.27
C HIS A 221 13.43 -3.73 5.84
N GLN A 222 12.64 -4.12 6.83
CA GLN A 222 11.31 -4.72 6.61
C GLN A 222 10.19 -3.71 6.93
N CYS A 223 10.45 -2.42 6.75
CA CYS A 223 9.50 -1.33 6.99
C CYS A 223 9.28 -0.52 5.73
N TRP A 224 8.33 0.43 5.69
CA TRP A 224 8.02 1.24 4.51
C TRP A 224 9.21 1.99 3.89
N LYS A 225 10.30 2.16 4.64
CA LYS A 225 11.61 2.53 4.11
C LYS A 225 12.46 1.25 4.02
N ASP A 226 12.35 0.51 2.92
CA ASP A 226 13.00 -0.81 2.78
C ASP A 226 14.33 -0.80 2.03
N SER A 227 14.80 0.38 1.58
CA SER A 227 16.14 0.58 1.05
C SER A 227 17.19 0.35 2.14
N ALA A 228 18.31 -0.28 1.78
CA ALA A 228 19.34 -0.72 2.74
C ALA A 228 20.02 0.40 3.52
N ASP A 229 19.93 1.64 3.06
CA ASP A 229 20.54 2.85 3.63
C ASP A 229 19.53 3.76 4.36
N SER A 230 18.26 3.35 4.43
CA SER A 230 17.16 4.25 4.79
C SER A 230 16.93 4.45 6.29
N ILE A 231 17.42 3.52 7.12
CA ILE A 231 17.41 3.62 8.58
C ILE A 231 18.85 3.80 9.06
N ALA A 232 19.25 5.05 9.23
CA ALA A 232 20.58 5.45 9.66
C ALA A 232 20.48 6.57 10.71
N PHE A 233 21.51 6.71 11.52
CA PHE A 233 21.70 7.85 12.41
C PHE A 233 21.95 9.13 11.63
N ARG A 234 21.86 10.29 12.28
CA ARG A 234 22.05 11.61 11.65
C ARG A 234 23.42 11.77 10.99
N ASP A 235 24.45 11.09 11.51
CA ASP A 235 25.82 11.08 10.99
C ASP A 235 26.00 10.14 9.78
N GLY A 236 24.96 9.39 9.40
CA GLY A 236 24.97 8.45 8.29
C GLY A 236 25.36 7.01 8.68
N THR A 237 25.68 6.76 9.95
CA THR A 237 25.94 5.40 10.44
C THR A 237 24.67 4.56 10.29
N PRO A 238 24.69 3.40 9.59
CA PRO A 238 23.52 2.54 9.47
C PRO A 238 23.09 1.97 10.82
N ALA A 239 21.78 1.92 11.07
CA ALA A 239 21.26 1.20 12.22
C ALA A 239 21.35 -0.32 11.96
N ALA A 240 21.83 -1.08 12.93
CA ALA A 240 22.09 -2.51 12.78
C ALA A 240 21.45 -3.34 13.90
N GLY A 241 21.33 -4.65 13.63
CA GLY A 241 20.84 -5.63 14.59
C GLY A 241 19.32 -5.79 14.53
N ARG A 242 18.68 -5.86 15.69
CA ARG A 242 17.22 -5.97 15.81
C ARG A 242 16.64 -4.56 15.91
N ILE A 243 15.99 -4.11 14.84
CA ILE A 243 15.46 -2.75 14.73
C ILE A 243 14.00 -2.72 15.15
N ALA A 244 13.63 -1.70 15.92
CA ALA A 244 12.23 -1.31 16.17
C ALA A 244 11.98 0.07 15.55
N VAL A 245 11.33 0.13 14.39
CA VAL A 245 10.99 1.40 13.74
C VAL A 245 9.76 2.05 14.36
N SER A 246 9.76 3.38 14.46
CA SER A 246 8.76 4.16 15.21
C SER A 246 7.33 4.02 14.65
N GLU A 247 7.17 4.08 13.34
CA GLU A 247 5.87 4.04 12.68
C GLU A 247 5.17 2.69 12.85
N ALA A 248 5.93 1.57 12.85
CA ALA A 248 5.34 0.25 13.05
C ALA A 248 4.71 0.11 14.44
N GLN A 249 5.28 0.77 15.45
CA GLN A 249 4.72 0.81 16.79
C GLN A 249 3.44 1.65 16.83
N GLY A 250 3.44 2.78 16.11
CA GLY A 250 2.23 3.57 15.89
C GLY A 250 1.13 2.76 15.23
N TYR A 251 1.43 2.04 14.14
CA TYR A 251 0.46 1.18 13.47
C TYR A 251 -0.07 0.09 14.41
N ALA A 252 0.80 -0.54 15.22
CA ALA A 252 0.38 -1.54 16.18
C ALA A 252 -0.58 -0.95 17.23
N PHE A 253 -0.26 0.22 17.78
CA PHE A 253 -1.14 0.93 18.70
C PHE A 253 -2.52 1.19 18.09
N ARG A 254 -2.56 1.77 16.87
CA ARG A 254 -3.82 2.08 16.18
C ARG A 254 -4.60 0.81 15.84
N GLY A 255 -3.92 -0.20 15.31
CA GLY A 255 -4.48 -1.48 14.94
C GLY A 255 -5.09 -2.21 16.12
N LEU A 256 -4.38 -2.29 17.26
CA LEU A 256 -4.89 -2.94 18.48
C LEU A 256 -6.12 -2.23 19.04
N LEU A 257 -6.15 -0.89 19.06
CA LEU A 257 -7.34 -0.15 19.48
C LEU A 257 -8.51 -0.33 18.53
N GLY A 258 -8.25 -0.39 17.21
CA GLY A 258 -9.25 -0.70 16.19
C GLY A 258 -9.86 -2.08 16.39
N THR A 259 -9.00 -3.09 16.47
CA THR A 259 -9.40 -4.49 16.71
C THR A 259 -10.12 -4.66 18.03
N ALA A 260 -9.74 -3.96 19.10
CA ALA A 260 -10.47 -3.98 20.37
C ALA A 260 -11.92 -3.52 20.19
N ARG A 261 -12.16 -2.44 19.44
CA ARG A 261 -13.52 -1.98 19.14
C ARG A 261 -14.32 -2.99 18.32
N LEU A 262 -13.68 -3.61 17.33
CA LEU A 262 -14.32 -4.65 16.52
C LEU A 262 -14.64 -5.90 17.35
N ALA A 263 -13.73 -6.32 18.23
CA ALA A 263 -13.94 -7.45 19.12
C ALA A 263 -15.16 -7.24 20.04
N GLU A 264 -15.29 -6.06 20.62
CA GLU A 264 -16.43 -5.70 21.45
C GLU A 264 -17.74 -5.63 20.66
N ARG A 265 -17.75 -4.94 19.51
CA ARG A 265 -18.99 -4.59 18.79
C ARG A 265 -19.44 -5.65 17.77
N MET A 266 -18.50 -6.33 17.13
CA MET A 266 -18.76 -7.20 15.98
C MET A 266 -18.62 -8.68 16.30
N TRP A 267 -17.71 -9.03 17.21
CA TRP A 267 -17.38 -10.42 17.55
C TRP A 267 -17.84 -10.84 18.96
N GLY A 268 -18.37 -9.90 19.76
CA GLY A 268 -18.94 -10.19 21.08
C GLY A 268 -17.92 -10.62 22.14
N ASP A 269 -16.64 -10.29 21.95
CA ASP A 269 -15.52 -10.72 22.80
C ASP A 269 -14.94 -9.54 23.59
N THR A 270 -15.68 -9.11 24.61
CA THR A 270 -15.32 -7.95 25.46
C THR A 270 -14.06 -8.20 26.28
N GLY A 271 -13.79 -9.45 26.64
CA GLY A 271 -12.58 -9.85 27.37
C GLY A 271 -11.34 -9.60 26.53
N TRP A 272 -11.32 -10.13 25.31
CA TRP A 272 -10.22 -9.92 24.37
C TRP A 272 -10.08 -8.45 23.97
N ALA A 273 -11.18 -7.72 23.79
CA ALA A 273 -11.15 -6.27 23.58
C ALA A 273 -10.40 -5.52 24.69
N GLY A 274 -10.68 -5.85 25.95
CA GLY A 274 -9.99 -5.26 27.12
C GLY A 274 -8.49 -5.58 27.16
N GLU A 275 -8.11 -6.80 26.79
CA GLU A 275 -6.71 -7.20 26.68
C GLU A 275 -5.95 -6.42 25.60
N LEU A 276 -6.51 -6.30 24.40
CA LEU A 276 -5.92 -5.55 23.29
C LEU A 276 -5.75 -4.07 23.65
N ALA A 277 -6.78 -3.47 24.26
CA ALA A 277 -6.72 -2.07 24.73
C ALA A 277 -5.64 -1.87 25.82
N THR A 278 -5.43 -2.86 26.69
CA THR A 278 -4.38 -2.82 27.71
C THR A 278 -2.99 -2.90 27.09
N ARG A 279 -2.79 -3.81 26.13
CA ARG A 279 -1.53 -3.91 25.38
C ARG A 279 -1.23 -2.63 24.60
N ALA A 280 -2.22 -2.03 23.96
CA ALA A 280 -2.06 -0.75 23.27
C ALA A 280 -1.65 0.38 24.23
N ARG A 281 -2.29 0.49 25.41
CA ARG A 281 -1.90 1.47 26.44
C ARG A 281 -0.48 1.26 26.94
N ALA A 282 -0.08 0.01 27.17
CA ALA A 282 1.28 -0.32 27.59
C ALA A 282 2.32 0.03 26.51
N LEU A 283 2.00 -0.25 25.23
CA LEU A 283 2.85 0.15 24.10
C LEU A 283 3.01 1.67 24.01
N ARG A 284 1.93 2.43 24.18
CA ARG A 284 1.96 3.89 24.19
C ARG A 284 2.88 4.45 25.28
N ALA A 285 2.80 3.90 26.49
CA ALA A 285 3.66 4.31 27.60
C ALA A 285 5.14 4.07 27.28
N ARG A 286 5.51 2.83 26.91
CA ARG A 286 6.90 2.50 26.54
C ARG A 286 7.41 3.36 25.37
N PHE A 287 6.58 3.57 24.35
CA PHE A 287 6.94 4.40 23.21
C PHE A 287 7.32 5.83 23.62
N ALA A 288 6.58 6.42 24.58
CA ALA A 288 6.88 7.77 25.06
C ALA A 288 8.23 7.85 25.78
N ASP A 289 8.64 6.77 26.45
CA ASP A 289 9.91 6.71 27.17
C ASP A 289 11.09 6.45 26.23
N ASP A 290 10.94 5.52 25.27
CA ASP A 290 12.08 5.04 24.47
C ASP A 290 12.28 5.79 23.14
N PHE A 291 11.20 6.28 22.49
CA PHE A 291 11.26 6.87 21.14
C PHE A 291 11.40 8.40 21.14
N CYS A 292 11.90 9.00 22.23
CA CYS A 292 12.24 10.41 22.26
C CYS A 292 13.71 10.61 21.84
N SER A 293 13.93 11.32 20.73
CA SER A 293 15.28 11.71 20.31
C SER A 293 15.86 12.77 21.27
N PRO A 294 17.20 12.97 21.27
CA PRO A 294 17.83 14.01 22.10
C PRO A 294 17.26 15.42 21.88
N ASP A 295 16.76 15.70 20.67
CA ASP A 295 16.16 16.98 20.29
C ASP A 295 14.66 17.09 20.67
N GLY A 296 14.11 16.09 21.39
CA GLY A 296 12.68 16.04 21.74
C GLY A 296 11.76 15.68 20.57
N PHE A 297 12.32 15.22 19.44
CA PHE A 297 11.55 14.74 18.29
C PHE A 297 11.33 13.21 18.39
N VAL A 298 10.51 12.65 17.50
CA VAL A 298 10.34 11.19 17.45
C VAL A 298 11.61 10.57 16.85
N ALA A 299 12.24 9.66 17.59
CA ALA A 299 13.35 8.85 17.08
C ALA A 299 12.87 8.00 15.90
N LEU A 300 13.69 7.87 14.86
CA LEU A 300 13.33 7.08 13.67
C LEU A 300 13.10 5.61 14.05
N ALA A 301 13.99 5.05 14.86
CA ALA A 301 13.98 3.67 15.32
C ALA A 301 14.74 3.52 16.65
N LEU A 302 14.65 2.34 17.24
CA LEU A 302 15.64 1.81 18.19
C LEU A 302 16.49 0.76 17.47
N ASP A 303 17.81 0.84 17.62
CA ASP A 303 18.72 -0.16 17.05
C ASP A 303 18.88 -1.39 17.95
N GLY A 304 19.73 -2.35 17.54
CA GLY A 304 19.97 -3.58 18.30
C GLY A 304 20.62 -3.39 19.67
N GLU A 305 21.20 -2.23 19.94
CA GLU A 305 21.76 -1.84 21.24
C GLU A 305 20.77 -1.02 22.09
N GLY A 306 19.56 -0.77 21.56
CA GLY A 306 18.54 0.06 22.21
C GLY A 306 18.77 1.56 22.05
N ARG A 307 19.67 1.98 21.15
CA ARG A 307 19.96 3.40 20.92
C ARG A 307 18.88 3.99 20.02
N ALA A 308 18.42 5.19 20.39
CA ALA A 308 17.49 5.97 19.58
C ALA A 308 18.20 6.49 18.32
N VAL A 309 17.74 6.03 17.15
CA VAL A 309 18.19 6.51 15.84
C VAL A 309 17.66 7.92 15.63
N ASP A 310 18.55 8.90 15.70
CA ASP A 310 18.25 10.33 15.87
C ASP A 310 18.03 11.10 14.56
N ALA A 311 18.04 10.40 13.43
CA ALA A 311 17.71 10.98 12.14
C ALA A 311 16.26 11.48 12.10
N LEU A 312 16.10 12.72 11.68
CA LEU A 312 14.81 13.39 11.54
C LEU A 312 14.13 12.92 10.26
N ALA A 313 13.05 12.15 10.41
CA ALA A 313 12.39 11.47 9.30
C ALA A 313 10.87 11.68 9.29
N SER A 314 10.24 11.52 8.12
CA SER A 314 8.79 11.61 7.96
C SER A 314 8.01 10.47 8.63
N ASN A 315 8.70 9.45 9.14
CA ASN A 315 8.11 8.37 9.96
C ASN A 315 7.31 8.97 11.13
N ALA A 316 7.77 10.08 11.69
CA ALA A 316 7.05 10.83 12.73
C ALA A 316 5.64 11.27 12.28
N GLY A 317 5.41 11.47 10.99
CA GLY A 317 4.07 11.71 10.44
C GLY A 317 3.16 10.50 10.62
N HIS A 318 3.64 9.29 10.32
CA HIS A 318 2.86 8.06 10.52
C HIS A 318 2.58 7.82 12.01
N VAL A 319 3.54 8.15 12.86
CA VAL A 319 3.37 8.14 14.33
C VAL A 319 2.29 9.15 14.75
N LEU A 320 2.25 10.36 14.18
CA LEU A 320 1.15 11.31 14.40
C LEU A 320 -0.20 10.75 13.99
N TRP A 321 -0.30 10.19 12.78
CA TRP A 321 -1.53 9.60 12.26
C TRP A 321 -2.05 8.47 13.16
N SER A 322 -1.14 7.69 13.75
CA SER A 322 -1.52 6.58 14.63
C SER A 322 -2.25 7.02 15.91
N GLY A 323 -2.03 8.25 16.38
CA GLY A 323 -2.55 8.74 17.65
C GLY A 323 -1.81 8.25 18.89
N ILE A 324 -0.63 7.62 18.74
CA ILE A 324 0.15 7.13 19.88
C ILE A 324 0.76 8.27 20.72
N LEU A 325 1.05 9.43 20.13
CA LEU A 325 1.66 10.56 20.85
C LEU A 325 0.69 11.22 21.84
N ALA A 326 1.23 11.84 22.88
CA ALA A 326 0.47 12.79 23.71
C ALA A 326 0.25 14.12 22.95
N ASP A 327 -0.81 14.86 23.26
CA ASP A 327 -1.26 16.03 22.48
C ASP A 327 -0.18 17.12 22.33
N ASP A 328 0.59 17.39 23.38
CA ASP A 328 1.66 18.39 23.35
C ASP A 328 2.82 17.93 22.45
N TRP A 329 3.23 16.67 22.56
CA TRP A 329 4.27 16.10 21.72
C TRP A 329 3.82 16.00 20.26
N ALA A 330 2.57 15.60 20.02
CA ALA A 330 1.96 15.58 18.70
C ALA A 330 1.99 16.97 18.05
N SER A 331 1.64 18.02 18.81
CA SER A 331 1.68 19.40 18.35
C SER A 331 3.10 19.88 18.03
N ALA A 332 4.10 19.45 18.80
CA ALA A 332 5.51 19.74 18.53
C ALA A 332 5.99 19.06 17.24
N VAL A 333 5.69 17.78 17.08
CA VAL A 333 6.07 16.99 15.90
C VAL A 333 5.41 17.55 14.64
N ALA A 334 4.11 17.90 14.70
CA ALA A 334 3.39 18.48 13.56
C ALA A 334 3.98 19.83 13.12
N ARG A 335 4.38 20.69 14.06
CA ARG A 335 5.08 21.94 13.75
C ARG A 335 6.43 21.65 13.11
N ARG A 336 7.20 20.72 13.68
CA ARG A 336 8.53 20.37 13.18
C ARG A 336 8.51 19.85 11.75
N LEU A 337 7.52 19.03 11.38
CA LEU A 337 7.34 18.51 10.01
C LEU A 337 6.93 19.59 8.99
N ALA A 338 6.47 20.75 9.45
CA ALA A 338 6.10 21.88 8.60
C ALA A 338 7.25 22.87 8.36
N GLU A 339 8.39 22.69 9.02
CA GLU A 339 9.59 23.50 8.82
C GLU A 339 10.22 23.25 7.44
N ALA A 340 11.01 24.22 6.95
CA ALA A 340 11.45 24.28 5.55
C ALA A 340 12.36 23.10 5.12
N ASP A 341 13.09 22.51 6.05
CA ASP A 341 13.96 21.36 5.83
C ASP A 341 13.18 20.04 5.65
N PHE A 342 11.96 19.95 6.19
CA PHE A 342 11.02 18.87 5.89
C PHE A 342 10.06 19.24 4.76
N PHE A 343 9.43 20.41 4.82
CA PHE A 343 8.37 20.79 3.90
C PHE A 343 8.89 21.64 2.75
N SER A 344 9.10 20.98 1.62
CA SER A 344 9.63 21.57 0.38
C SER A 344 8.66 22.48 -0.38
N GLY A 345 7.45 22.70 0.11
CA GLY A 345 6.34 23.30 -0.64
C GLY A 345 5.57 22.31 -1.54
N TRP A 346 6.17 21.16 -1.86
CA TRP A 346 5.53 20.07 -2.61
C TRP A 346 5.05 18.93 -1.72
N GLY A 347 5.65 18.77 -0.55
CA GLY A 347 5.39 17.68 0.38
C GLY A 347 6.46 17.60 1.46
N VAL A 348 6.28 16.67 2.39
CA VAL A 348 7.23 16.35 3.45
C VAL A 348 8.31 15.42 2.89
N ARG A 349 9.58 15.74 3.12
CA ARG A 349 10.72 14.89 2.74
C ARG A 349 10.82 13.66 3.64
N THR A 350 11.32 12.55 3.11
CA THR A 350 11.50 11.32 3.91
C THR A 350 12.55 11.49 5.01
N LEU A 351 13.54 12.36 4.80
CA LEU A 351 14.51 12.85 5.77
C LEU A 351 14.58 14.37 5.68
N ALA A 352 14.72 15.05 6.83
CA ALA A 352 14.99 16.48 6.84
C ALA A 352 16.32 16.79 6.14
N GLU A 353 16.35 17.87 5.37
CA GLU A 353 17.54 18.37 4.69
C GLU A 353 18.65 18.75 5.69
N GLY A 354 19.91 18.52 5.31
CA GLY A 354 21.08 18.87 6.13
C GLY A 354 21.63 17.73 7.00
N GLN A 355 21.04 16.54 6.94
CA GLN A 355 21.55 15.33 7.61
C GLN A 355 22.47 14.56 6.66
N ALA A 356 23.48 13.85 7.16
CA ALA A 356 24.42 13.10 6.33
C ALA A 356 23.75 12.05 5.40
N PRO A 357 22.73 11.28 5.83
CA PRO A 357 22.03 10.34 4.93
C PRO A 357 21.08 11.04 3.94
N TYR A 358 20.91 12.37 4.01
CA TYR A 358 20.00 13.06 3.10
C TYR A 358 20.54 13.07 1.66
N HIS A 359 19.80 12.44 0.75
CA HIS A 359 20.07 12.42 -0.68
C HIS A 359 18.82 12.87 -1.46
N PRO A 360 18.86 14.02 -2.18
CA PRO A 360 17.68 14.62 -2.81
C PRO A 360 17.03 13.75 -3.90
N THR A 361 17.74 12.75 -4.42
CA THR A 361 17.24 11.78 -5.41
C THR A 361 17.21 10.33 -4.92
N GLY A 362 17.57 10.04 -3.67
CA GLY A 362 17.58 8.65 -3.15
C GLY A 362 16.17 8.21 -2.77
N ALA A 363 15.70 7.03 -3.17
CA ALA A 363 14.27 6.65 -3.10
C ALA A 363 13.57 6.96 -1.76
N GLU A 364 14.26 6.72 -0.63
CA GLU A 364 13.73 6.91 0.72
C GLU A 364 14.60 7.81 1.61
N CYS A 365 15.63 8.40 1.02
CA CYS A 365 16.65 9.18 1.73
C CYS A 365 16.59 10.68 1.43
N GLY A 366 15.52 11.20 0.83
CA GLY A 366 15.37 12.66 0.66
C GLY A 366 14.19 13.19 -0.17
N PRO A 367 13.71 12.55 -1.26
CA PRO A 367 12.62 13.09 -2.06
C PRO A 367 11.31 13.02 -1.28
N THR A 368 10.35 13.85 -1.69
CA THR A 368 8.98 13.74 -1.17
C THR A 368 8.30 12.53 -1.81
N THR A 369 7.87 11.57 -1.03
CA THR A 369 7.09 10.42 -1.52
C THR A 369 5.60 10.61 -1.21
N PRO A 370 4.65 10.07 -1.99
CA PRO A 370 3.23 10.12 -1.63
C PRO A 370 2.97 9.56 -0.22
N HIS A 371 3.72 8.51 0.15
CA HIS A 371 3.73 7.87 1.46
C HIS A 371 4.08 8.80 2.64
N SER A 372 4.91 9.84 2.42
CA SER A 372 5.28 10.82 3.46
C SER A 372 4.34 12.03 3.54
N ARG A 373 3.44 12.23 2.57
CA ARG A 373 2.55 13.41 2.50
C ARG A 373 1.29 13.29 3.35
N TRP A 374 0.64 12.13 3.35
CA TRP A 374 -0.67 11.93 3.97
C TRP A 374 -0.70 12.00 5.50
N PRO A 375 0.25 11.43 6.25
CA PRO A 375 0.08 11.31 7.70
C PRO A 375 -0.02 12.67 8.41
N VAL A 376 0.57 13.72 7.80
CA VAL A 376 0.50 15.12 8.26
C VAL A 376 -0.83 15.80 7.92
N LEU A 377 -1.60 15.26 6.96
CA LEU A 377 -2.82 15.85 6.41
C LEU A 377 -4.12 15.24 6.96
N SER A 378 -4.04 14.08 7.64
CA SER A 378 -5.21 13.42 8.21
C SER A 378 -5.44 13.79 9.67
N PRO A 379 -6.66 14.19 10.07
CA PRO A 379 -6.93 14.48 11.47
C PRO A 379 -6.76 13.21 12.31
N PRO A 380 -6.24 13.31 13.55
CA PRO A 380 -6.27 12.19 14.47
C PRO A 380 -7.72 11.74 14.66
N ALA A 381 -8.01 10.47 14.35
CA ALA A 381 -9.33 9.89 14.57
C ALA A 381 -9.53 9.68 16.07
N GLY A 382 -10.21 10.64 16.70
CA GLY A 382 -10.52 10.62 18.14
C GLY A 382 -11.04 11.98 18.63
N GLY A 383 -12.35 12.18 18.60
CA GLY A 383 -13.07 13.00 19.60
C GLY A 383 -12.87 14.52 19.68
N LEU A 384 -12.14 15.20 18.78
CA LEU A 384 -11.92 16.66 18.84
C LEU A 384 -12.78 17.49 17.86
N THR A 385 -13.97 17.03 17.49
CA THR A 385 -14.95 17.86 16.73
C THR A 385 -15.96 18.60 17.62
N ARG A 386 -15.87 18.54 18.96
CA ARG A 386 -16.72 19.35 19.85
C ARG A 386 -15.90 20.37 20.65
N ARG A 387 -15.91 21.60 20.13
CA ARG A 387 -15.55 22.90 20.75
C ARG A 387 -14.04 23.16 20.96
N GLY A 388 -13.48 24.09 20.18
CA GLY A 388 -12.43 24.98 20.70
C GLY A 388 -11.31 25.42 19.77
N SER A 389 -10.88 24.64 18.78
CA SER A 389 -9.58 24.85 18.11
C SER A 389 -9.70 25.24 16.63
N ARG A 390 -10.47 26.29 16.32
CA ARG A 390 -10.51 26.90 14.96
C ARG A 390 -9.17 27.54 14.51
N ARG A 391 -8.18 27.67 15.40
CA ARG A 391 -6.90 28.33 15.09
C ARG A 391 -5.76 27.40 14.65
N VAL A 392 -5.86 26.09 14.86
CA VAL A 392 -4.81 25.12 14.45
C VAL A 392 -4.95 24.70 12.98
N CYS A 393 -6.10 24.96 12.34
CA CYS A 393 -6.32 24.65 10.92
C CYS A 393 -5.68 25.65 9.93
N SER A 394 -5.08 26.76 10.37
CA SER A 394 -4.54 27.78 9.45
C SER A 394 -3.24 27.40 8.74
N PRO A 395 -2.30 26.61 9.30
CA PRO A 395 -1.14 26.11 8.58
C PRO A 395 -1.49 24.94 7.65
N GLN A 396 -2.44 24.08 8.05
CA GLN A 396 -2.93 22.92 7.29
C GLN A 396 -3.57 23.30 5.95
N ARG A 397 -4.25 24.47 5.88
CA ARG A 397 -4.81 25.00 4.63
C ARG A 397 -3.76 25.57 3.67
N ARG A 398 -2.62 26.07 4.19
CA ARG A 398 -1.55 26.63 3.32
C ARG A 398 -0.81 25.55 2.53
N ILE A 399 -0.63 24.36 3.11
CA ILE A 399 0.01 23.20 2.49
C ILE A 399 -0.70 22.78 1.20
N GLN A 400 -2.04 22.89 1.15
CA GLN A 400 -2.84 22.52 -0.02
C GLN A 400 -2.73 23.51 -1.21
N THR A 401 -2.45 24.79 -0.94
CA THR A 401 -2.58 25.87 -1.95
C THR A 401 -1.32 26.19 -2.76
N ILE A 402 -0.13 25.75 -2.33
CA ILE A 402 1.15 26.21 -2.92
C ILE A 402 1.63 25.31 -4.06
N GLY A 403 1.38 24.00 -4.00
CA GLY A 403 1.84 23.03 -5.00
C GLY A 403 1.17 23.10 -6.38
N CYS A 404 0.07 23.84 -6.54
CA CYS A 404 -0.69 23.85 -7.80
C CYS A 404 -0.18 24.86 -8.86
N ARG A 405 0.87 25.64 -8.57
CA ARG A 405 1.30 26.74 -9.46
C ARG A 405 1.99 26.30 -10.76
N ARG A 406 2.39 25.04 -10.95
CA ARG A 406 3.18 24.60 -12.13
C ARG A 406 2.99 23.13 -12.55
N CYS A 407 1.75 22.69 -12.80
CA CYS A 407 1.51 21.39 -13.46
C CYS A 407 1.40 21.56 -14.98
N SER A 408 2.44 21.19 -15.73
CA SER A 408 2.35 20.92 -17.17
C SER A 408 1.89 19.47 -17.40
N PRO A 409 0.98 19.20 -18.36
CA PRO A 409 0.49 17.85 -18.63
C PRO A 409 1.44 17.15 -19.61
N GLY A 410 1.85 15.92 -19.30
CA GLY A 410 2.60 15.13 -20.27
C GLY A 410 3.06 13.78 -19.76
N TRP A 411 2.17 12.79 -19.79
CA TRP A 411 2.53 11.38 -19.95
C TRP A 411 1.58 10.77 -20.99
N PRO A 412 2.08 10.24 -22.11
CA PRO A 412 1.24 9.62 -23.12
C PRO A 412 0.75 8.24 -22.65
N ALA A 413 -0.54 7.96 -22.87
CA ALA A 413 -1.10 6.63 -22.69
C ALA A 413 -0.44 5.66 -23.68
N LEU A 414 0.29 4.68 -23.17
CA LEU A 414 0.84 3.58 -23.96
C LEU A 414 -0.27 2.54 -24.19
N GLY A 415 -0.99 2.69 -25.30
CA GLY A 415 -1.75 1.58 -25.89
C GLY A 415 -0.83 0.76 -26.78
N ALA A 416 -0.57 -0.50 -26.43
CA ALA A 416 0.20 -1.39 -27.29
C ALA A 416 -0.72 -1.95 -28.39
N ARG A 417 -0.55 -1.50 -29.63
CA ARG A 417 -1.12 -2.16 -30.82
C ARG A 417 -0.14 -3.22 -31.29
N VAL A 418 -0.51 -4.48 -31.15
CA VAL A 418 0.25 -5.59 -31.76
C VAL A 418 -0.41 -5.95 -33.09
N LEU A 419 0.33 -5.79 -34.19
CA LEU A 419 -0.09 -6.16 -35.54
C LEU A 419 0.52 -7.52 -35.89
N TYR A 420 -0.32 -8.55 -36.00
CA TYR A 420 0.10 -9.84 -36.53
C TYR A 420 -0.18 -9.91 -38.03
N ARG A 421 0.85 -10.28 -38.82
CA ARG A 421 0.74 -10.46 -40.27
C ARG A 421 1.29 -11.82 -40.67
N THR A 422 0.40 -12.75 -41.01
CA THR A 422 0.78 -14.10 -41.44
C THR A 422 0.40 -14.30 -42.90
N ARG A 423 1.35 -14.79 -43.72
CA ARG A 423 1.16 -15.09 -45.14
C ARG A 423 1.01 -16.59 -45.29
N ILE A 424 -0.13 -17.09 -45.74
CA ILE A 424 -0.38 -18.54 -45.91
C ILE A 424 -0.24 -18.90 -47.39
N PRO A 425 0.83 -19.60 -47.82
CA PRO A 425 0.93 -20.16 -49.15
C PRO A 425 0.19 -21.51 -49.23
N ALA A 426 -0.55 -21.74 -50.32
CA ALA A 426 -1.28 -22.98 -50.54
C ALA A 426 -0.33 -24.13 -50.93
N ARG A 427 -0.27 -25.19 -50.11
CA ARG A 427 0.11 -26.54 -50.55
C ARG A 427 -1.04 -27.50 -50.26
N HIS A 428 -1.33 -28.35 -51.24
CA HIS A 428 -2.47 -29.27 -51.26
C HIS A 428 -2.67 -30.07 -49.95
N ARG A 429 -3.69 -29.70 -49.18
CA ARG A 429 -4.55 -30.60 -48.37
C ARG A 429 -5.74 -29.79 -47.82
N ARG A 430 -6.97 -30.30 -47.98
CA ARG A 430 -8.17 -29.73 -47.32
C ARG A 430 -8.00 -29.92 -45.81
N GLY A 431 -7.77 -28.83 -45.08
CA GLY A 431 -7.77 -28.80 -43.62
C GLY A 431 -8.21 -27.43 -43.15
N ARG A 432 -9.09 -27.38 -42.13
CA ARG A 432 -9.41 -26.15 -41.40
C ARG A 432 -8.18 -25.76 -40.56
N PRO A 433 -7.54 -24.61 -40.78
CA PRO A 433 -6.49 -24.16 -39.87
C PRO A 433 -7.13 -23.75 -38.55
N ARG A 434 -6.68 -24.34 -37.43
CA ARG A 434 -7.01 -23.90 -36.06
C ARG A 434 -5.78 -23.24 -35.46
N LEU A 435 -5.93 -22.02 -34.95
CA LEU A 435 -4.94 -21.36 -34.10
C LEU A 435 -5.45 -21.45 -32.67
N HIS A 436 -4.77 -22.25 -31.84
CA HIS A 436 -5.04 -22.31 -30.40
C HIS A 436 -4.21 -21.26 -29.68
N TRP A 437 -4.85 -20.50 -28.80
CA TRP A 437 -4.20 -19.65 -27.82
C TRP A 437 -4.46 -20.24 -26.43
N SER A 438 -3.41 -20.35 -25.63
CA SER A 438 -3.50 -20.68 -24.21
C SER A 438 -3.40 -19.35 -23.44
N CYS A 439 -4.45 -18.97 -22.71
CA CYS A 439 -4.41 -17.82 -21.80
C CYS A 439 -3.68 -18.15 -20.50
#